data_AF-A0A6G1JUT1-F1
#
_entry.id   AF-A0A6G1JUT1-F1
#
_cell.length_a   1.000
_cell.length_b   1.000
_cell.length_c   1.000
_cell.angle_alpha   90.00
_cell.angle_beta   90.00
_cell.angle_gamma   90.00
#
_symmetry.space_group_name_H-M   'P 1'
#
loop_
_entity.id
_entity.type
_entity.pdbx_description
1 polymer ?
#
loop_
_entity_poly.entity_id
_entity_poly.type
_entity_poly.pdbx_seq_one_letter_code
_entity_poly.pdbx_strand_id
1 'polypeptide(L)'
;MVNNALNNNGNFVNGALADIAITTHGSDFYFAICAAMTVAAITFIGLSFRKHRRDRVFHYITAGVVFVAAIAYWSMGSNLGFTPIAVEFRRSDPKVSGVYREIFWVRYVDWFITTPLLLMDLLLTAGMPWPTILWVILVDEIMIITGLVGALVRSSYKWGYFAFGCAALFYILYQLVWSARRHAAVLGSDVKQVFFMCGTLTAFLWTLYPVAWGLCEGGNVIAPDSEAVFYGVLDFCAKPVFGALLLFGHRNIDPARLGLKIADYDDDPSVNGRHEKAAPSNGHSGGVLGGNTNTATGTAAVSNGQHNGATGAHTETGTTTAV
;
A
#
# COMPACT_ATOMS: atom_id res chain seq x y z
N MET A 1 12.53 -30.59 -11.48
CA MET A 1 13.91 -30.19 -11.77
C MET A 1 14.62 -30.01 -10.46
N VAL A 2 15.87 -30.47 -10.34
CA VAL A 2 16.71 -30.18 -9.16
C VAL A 2 17.03 -28.68 -9.18
N ASN A 3 16.90 -28.00 -8.04
CA ASN A 3 17.25 -26.59 -7.91
C ASN A 3 18.76 -26.41 -8.07
N ASN A 4 19.17 -25.68 -9.10
CA ASN A 4 20.56 -25.39 -9.45
C ASN A 4 20.95 -23.92 -9.23
N ALA A 5 20.14 -23.14 -8.50
CA ALA A 5 20.38 -21.71 -8.30
C ALA A 5 21.77 -21.41 -7.75
N LEU A 6 22.20 -22.11 -6.70
CA LEU A 6 23.50 -21.92 -6.04
C LEU A 6 24.70 -22.38 -6.88
N ASN A 7 24.48 -23.33 -7.80
CA ASN A 7 25.51 -23.75 -8.75
C ASN A 7 25.72 -22.69 -9.85
N ASN A 8 24.64 -22.03 -10.26
CA ASN A 8 24.67 -20.99 -11.30
C ASN A 8 25.11 -19.63 -10.73
N ASN A 9 24.67 -19.32 -9.51
CA ASN A 9 24.92 -18.06 -8.81
C ASN A 9 25.62 -18.36 -7.49
N GLY A 10 26.95 -18.35 -7.51
CA GLY A 10 27.78 -18.69 -6.35
C GLY A 10 27.88 -17.57 -5.30
N ASN A 11 28.58 -17.86 -4.21
CA ASN A 11 28.64 -16.99 -3.03
C ASN A 11 29.71 -15.88 -3.09
N PHE A 12 30.41 -15.73 -4.22
CA PHE A 12 31.46 -14.73 -4.38
C PHE A 12 30.89 -13.47 -5.06
N VAL A 13 30.77 -12.39 -4.29
CA VAL A 13 30.18 -11.12 -4.74
C VAL A 13 30.98 -9.97 -4.14
N ASN A 14 31.18 -8.90 -4.91
CA ASN A 14 31.88 -7.68 -4.47
C ASN A 14 33.27 -7.93 -3.87
N GLY A 15 34.01 -8.94 -4.38
CA GLY A 15 35.37 -9.25 -3.96
C GLY A 15 35.50 -10.06 -2.67
N ALA A 16 34.40 -10.58 -2.12
CA ALA A 16 34.41 -11.46 -0.95
C ALA A 16 33.56 -12.71 -1.19
N LEU A 17 33.92 -13.80 -0.53
CA LEU A 17 33.12 -15.03 -0.48
C LEU A 17 32.25 -15.00 0.78
N ALA A 18 30.94 -15.20 0.65
CA ALA A 18 30.08 -15.43 1.81
C ALA A 18 30.26 -16.88 2.32
N ASP A 19 30.90 -17.02 3.48
CA ASP A 19 31.13 -18.30 4.16
C ASP A 19 29.84 -18.80 4.84
N ILE A 20 29.05 -17.86 5.35
CA ILE A 20 27.79 -18.09 6.04
C ILE A 20 26.69 -17.70 5.06
N ALA A 21 26.17 -18.69 4.33
CA ALA A 21 25.23 -18.51 3.23
C ALA A 21 24.12 -19.57 3.23
N ILE A 22 23.05 -19.33 2.47
CA ILE A 22 21.95 -20.28 2.28
C ILE A 22 22.46 -21.53 1.59
N THR A 23 21.80 -22.63 1.89
CA THR A 23 21.94 -23.89 1.15
C THR A 23 20.81 -24.03 0.12
N THR A 24 20.82 -25.14 -0.61
CA THR A 24 19.72 -25.47 -1.53
C THR A 24 18.37 -25.51 -0.82
N HIS A 25 18.34 -25.82 0.47
CA HIS A 25 17.10 -25.79 1.27
C HIS A 25 16.56 -24.37 1.48
N GLY A 26 17.41 -23.39 1.81
CA GLY A 26 17.00 -21.99 1.90
C GLY A 26 16.52 -21.44 0.55
N SER A 27 17.23 -21.79 -0.53
CA SER A 27 16.84 -21.44 -1.91
C SER A 27 15.48 -22.04 -2.31
N ASP A 28 15.24 -23.33 -2.04
CA ASP A 28 13.96 -24.00 -2.29
C ASP A 28 12.80 -23.32 -1.52
N PHE A 29 13.05 -22.96 -0.27
CA PHE A 29 12.06 -22.27 0.55
C PHE A 29 11.70 -20.89 -0.01
N TYR A 30 12.69 -20.11 -0.44
CA TYR A 30 12.44 -18.82 -1.10
C TYR A 30 11.63 -18.97 -2.39
N PHE A 31 11.91 -19.98 -3.21
CA PHE A 31 11.09 -20.27 -4.39
C PHE A 31 9.66 -20.69 -4.05
N ALA A 32 9.46 -21.45 -2.97
CA ALA A 32 8.12 -21.80 -2.49
C ALA A 32 7.33 -20.56 -2.09
N ILE A 33 7.93 -19.63 -1.33
CA ILE A 33 7.29 -18.35 -0.99
C ILE A 33 7.03 -17.51 -2.24
N CYS A 34 7.99 -17.43 -3.17
CA CYS A 34 7.80 -16.76 -4.47
C CYS A 34 6.55 -17.27 -5.20
N ALA A 35 6.38 -18.60 -5.30
CA ALA A 35 5.21 -19.19 -5.94
C ALA A 35 3.91 -18.81 -5.22
N ALA A 36 3.90 -18.85 -3.88
CA ALA A 36 2.74 -18.48 -3.09
C ALA A 36 2.36 -17.00 -3.24
N MET A 37 3.36 -16.10 -3.22
CA MET A 37 3.19 -14.66 -3.48
C MET A 37 2.65 -14.40 -4.88
N THR A 38 3.15 -15.13 -5.89
CA THR A 38 2.67 -15.03 -7.28
C THR A 38 1.21 -15.44 -7.41
N VAL A 39 0.81 -16.55 -6.78
CA VAL A 39 -0.59 -17.00 -6.78
C VAL A 39 -1.49 -15.98 -6.09
N ALA A 40 -1.07 -15.41 -4.96
CA ALA A 40 -1.80 -14.35 -4.28
C ALA A 40 -1.96 -13.11 -5.17
N ALA A 41 -0.89 -12.69 -5.87
CA ALA A 41 -0.91 -11.53 -6.77
C ALA A 41 -1.94 -11.70 -7.89
N ILE A 42 -1.89 -12.85 -8.59
CA ILE A 42 -2.82 -13.17 -9.67
C ILE A 42 -4.25 -13.23 -9.12
N THR A 43 -4.44 -13.80 -7.93
CA THR A 43 -5.76 -13.90 -7.28
C THR A 43 -6.33 -12.51 -6.95
N PHE A 44 -5.55 -11.63 -6.32
CA PHE A 44 -6.01 -10.29 -5.93
C PHE A 44 -6.33 -9.42 -7.16
N ILE A 45 -5.51 -9.49 -8.20
CA ILE A 45 -5.81 -8.84 -9.49
C ILE A 45 -7.07 -9.44 -10.13
N GLY A 46 -7.19 -10.77 -10.15
CA GLY A 46 -8.35 -11.46 -10.70
C GLY A 46 -9.67 -11.06 -10.00
N LEU A 47 -9.64 -10.94 -8.67
CA LEU A 47 -10.77 -10.47 -7.88
C LEU A 47 -11.12 -9.00 -8.17
N SER A 48 -10.12 -8.16 -8.49
CA SER A 48 -10.34 -6.75 -8.83
C SER A 48 -11.27 -6.55 -10.03
N PHE A 49 -11.24 -7.47 -11.01
CA PHE A 49 -12.11 -7.40 -12.20
C PHE A 49 -13.60 -7.54 -11.87
N ARG A 50 -13.95 -8.03 -10.68
CA ARG A 50 -15.34 -8.12 -10.20
C ARG A 50 -15.85 -6.83 -9.56
N LYS A 51 -15.00 -5.80 -9.44
CA LYS A 51 -15.32 -4.49 -8.85
C LYS A 51 -15.29 -3.40 -9.91
N HIS A 52 -16.07 -2.34 -9.70
CA HIS A 52 -15.98 -1.13 -10.52
C HIS A 52 -14.58 -0.51 -10.40
N ARG A 53 -14.06 0.15 -11.44
CA ARG A 53 -12.68 0.67 -11.45
C ARG A 53 -12.37 1.54 -10.24
N ARG A 54 -13.32 2.40 -9.84
CA ARG A 54 -13.23 3.29 -8.68
C ARG A 54 -13.07 2.56 -7.32
N ASP A 55 -13.43 1.27 -7.23
CA ASP A 55 -13.40 0.50 -5.98
C ASP A 55 -12.20 -0.46 -5.88
N ARG A 56 -11.28 -0.42 -6.84
CA ARG A 56 -10.18 -1.40 -6.94
C ARG A 56 -8.93 -1.04 -6.13
N VAL A 57 -8.91 0.13 -5.47
CA VAL A 57 -7.70 0.66 -4.80
C VAL A 57 -7.03 -0.36 -3.88
N PHE A 58 -7.77 -0.97 -2.96
CA PHE A 58 -7.22 -1.99 -2.04
C PHE A 58 -6.76 -3.25 -2.77
N HIS A 59 -7.38 -3.62 -3.89
CA HIS A 59 -6.93 -4.77 -4.70
C HIS A 59 -5.60 -4.47 -5.39
N TYR A 60 -5.42 -3.24 -5.90
CA TYR A 60 -4.17 -2.85 -6.56
C TYR A 60 -3.02 -2.70 -5.56
N ILE A 61 -3.26 -2.10 -4.40
CA ILE A 61 -2.25 -1.98 -3.34
C ILE A 61 -1.83 -3.36 -2.84
N THR A 62 -2.78 -4.21 -2.41
CA THR A 62 -2.48 -5.56 -1.93
C THR A 62 -1.83 -6.43 -3.00
N ALA A 63 -2.28 -6.38 -4.26
CA ALA A 63 -1.64 -7.09 -5.35
C ALA A 63 -0.21 -6.59 -5.62
N GLY A 64 0.01 -5.27 -5.57
CA GLY A 64 1.33 -4.66 -5.70
C GLY A 64 2.28 -5.18 -4.63
N VAL A 65 1.82 -5.26 -3.38
CA VAL A 65 2.60 -5.81 -2.25
C VAL A 65 3.10 -7.23 -2.55
N VAL A 66 2.20 -8.15 -2.91
CA VAL A 66 2.58 -9.55 -3.15
C VAL A 66 3.33 -9.74 -4.47
N PHE A 67 3.15 -8.86 -5.47
CA PHE A 67 3.90 -8.92 -6.72
C PHE A 67 5.36 -8.50 -6.52
N VAL A 68 5.61 -7.41 -5.79
CA VAL A 68 6.96 -6.98 -5.43
C VAL A 68 7.65 -8.06 -4.61
N ALA A 69 6.96 -8.61 -3.61
CA ALA A 69 7.49 -9.71 -2.80
C ALA A 69 7.82 -10.93 -3.67
N ALA A 70 6.96 -11.33 -4.62
CA ALA A 70 7.26 -12.45 -5.51
C ALA A 70 8.61 -12.27 -6.25
N ILE A 71 8.88 -11.06 -6.77
CA ILE A 71 10.14 -10.75 -7.47
C ILE A 71 11.35 -10.78 -6.51
N ALA A 72 11.21 -10.23 -5.31
CA ALA A 72 12.28 -10.24 -4.32
C ALA A 72 12.61 -11.66 -3.84
N TYR A 73 11.58 -12.48 -3.59
CA TYR A 73 11.75 -13.89 -3.22
C TYR A 73 12.31 -14.73 -4.37
N TRP A 74 11.97 -14.42 -5.62
CA TRP A 74 12.63 -15.03 -6.77
C TRP A 74 14.13 -14.68 -6.82
N SER A 75 14.49 -13.43 -6.51
CA SER A 75 15.89 -12.98 -6.47
C SER A 75 16.67 -13.69 -5.37
N MET A 76 16.14 -13.74 -4.14
CA MET A 76 16.77 -14.45 -3.01
C MET A 76 16.85 -15.96 -3.27
N GLY A 77 15.79 -16.57 -3.79
CA GLY A 77 15.79 -17.99 -4.20
C GLY A 77 16.83 -18.30 -5.26
N SER A 78 17.08 -17.35 -6.16
CA SER A 78 18.13 -17.45 -7.18
C SER A 78 19.54 -17.17 -6.65
N ASN A 79 19.72 -16.94 -5.34
CA ASN A 79 20.96 -16.49 -4.71
C ASN A 79 21.50 -15.17 -5.30
N LEU A 80 20.60 -14.23 -5.62
CA LEU A 80 20.91 -12.90 -6.14
C LEU A 80 20.52 -11.83 -5.13
N GLY A 81 21.09 -10.63 -5.28
CA GLY A 81 20.71 -9.48 -4.45
C GLY A 81 21.20 -9.56 -3.00
N PHE A 82 22.33 -10.25 -2.77
CA PHE A 82 23.05 -10.22 -1.49
C PHE A 82 24.42 -9.54 -1.64
N THR A 83 25.04 -9.22 -0.50
CA THR A 83 26.47 -8.90 -0.44
C THR A 83 27.09 -9.54 0.81
N PRO A 84 28.35 -9.99 0.77
CA PRO A 84 29.03 -10.52 1.95
C PRO A 84 29.42 -9.40 2.92
N ILE A 85 29.07 -9.53 4.19
CA ILE A 85 29.41 -8.59 5.27
C ILE A 85 30.13 -9.33 6.40
N ALA A 86 31.24 -8.77 6.86
CA ALA A 86 31.98 -9.34 7.98
C ALA A 86 31.13 -9.31 9.25
N VAL A 87 31.00 -10.46 9.91
CA VAL A 87 30.19 -10.57 11.14
C VAL A 87 30.90 -9.93 12.32
N GLU A 88 30.14 -9.23 13.18
CA GLU A 88 30.65 -8.69 14.44
C GLU A 88 30.92 -9.83 15.44
N PHE A 89 29.97 -10.78 15.54
CA PHE A 89 30.03 -11.90 16.45
C PHE A 89 30.36 -13.20 15.72
N ARG A 90 31.62 -13.64 15.82
CA ARG A 90 32.03 -14.96 15.33
C ARG A 90 31.48 -16.04 16.24
N ARG A 91 30.89 -17.07 15.64
CA ARG A 91 30.28 -18.20 16.35
C ARG A 91 31.03 -19.50 16.06
N SER A 92 30.92 -20.45 16.99
CA SER A 92 31.49 -21.80 16.86
C SER A 92 30.54 -22.81 16.23
N ASP A 93 29.23 -22.52 16.18
CA ASP A 93 28.25 -23.38 15.49
C ASP A 93 28.58 -23.41 13.98
N PRO A 94 28.77 -24.61 13.38
CA PRO A 94 29.13 -24.77 11.97
C PRO A 94 28.18 -24.07 10.99
N LYS A 95 26.91 -23.87 11.34
CA LYS A 95 25.91 -23.24 10.45
C LYS A 95 26.03 -21.72 10.38
N VAL A 96 26.78 -21.11 11.32
CA VAL A 96 26.99 -19.66 11.42
C VAL A 96 28.48 -19.31 11.66
N SER A 97 29.37 -20.28 11.49
CA SER A 97 30.81 -20.09 11.60
C SER A 97 31.37 -19.57 10.28
N GLY A 98 32.14 -18.49 10.33
CA GLY A 98 32.73 -17.87 9.16
C GLY A 98 33.21 -16.45 9.44
N VAL A 99 33.68 -15.76 8.41
CA VAL A 99 34.03 -14.34 8.50
C VAL A 99 32.93 -13.51 7.85
N TYR A 100 32.51 -13.88 6.64
CA TYR A 100 31.51 -13.14 5.89
C TYR A 100 30.18 -13.87 5.86
N ARG A 101 29.13 -13.14 6.24
CA ARG A 101 27.74 -13.57 6.12
C ARG A 101 27.10 -12.93 4.91
N GLU A 102 26.32 -13.70 4.16
CA GLU A 102 25.47 -13.14 3.13
C GLU A 102 24.39 -12.24 3.76
N ILE A 103 24.20 -11.06 3.21
CA ILE A 103 23.12 -10.15 3.61
C ILE A 103 22.31 -9.84 2.36
N PHE A 104 21.08 -10.37 2.29
CA PHE A 104 20.14 -10.11 1.20
C PHE A 104 19.59 -8.69 1.29
N TRP A 105 20.32 -7.71 0.77
CA TRP A 105 19.87 -6.32 0.71
C TRP A 105 18.60 -6.15 -0.13
N VAL A 106 18.33 -7.07 -1.08
CA VAL A 106 17.09 -7.09 -1.87
C VAL A 106 15.83 -7.27 -1.00
N ARG A 107 15.95 -7.90 0.17
CA ARG A 107 14.85 -7.99 1.16
C ARG A 107 14.41 -6.62 1.64
N TYR A 108 15.36 -5.73 1.87
CA TYR A 108 15.06 -4.37 2.30
C TYR A 108 14.50 -3.53 1.16
N VAL A 109 14.83 -3.85 -0.11
CA VAL A 109 14.17 -3.23 -1.27
C VAL A 109 12.72 -3.69 -1.41
N ASP A 110 12.42 -4.96 -1.13
CA ASP A 110 11.02 -5.42 -0.99
C ASP A 110 10.30 -4.61 0.08
N TRP A 111 10.87 -4.52 1.28
CA TRP A 111 10.23 -3.81 2.38
C TRP A 111 10.06 -2.32 2.11
N PHE A 112 11.07 -1.67 1.52
CA PHE A 112 11.03 -0.26 1.13
C PHE A 112 9.80 0.06 0.24
N ILE A 113 9.35 -0.90 -0.57
CA ILE A 113 8.17 -0.71 -1.41
C ILE A 113 6.91 -1.24 -0.71
N THR A 114 6.99 -2.36 -0.02
CA THR A 114 5.81 -3.08 0.48
C THR A 114 5.30 -2.59 1.83
N THR A 115 6.16 -2.15 2.76
CA THR A 115 5.72 -1.65 4.06
C THR A 115 4.94 -0.33 3.96
N PRO A 116 5.29 0.64 3.08
CA PRO A 116 4.44 1.80 2.82
C PRO A 116 3.08 1.43 2.26
N LEU A 117 3.01 0.44 1.37
CA LEU A 117 1.75 -0.03 0.78
C LEU A 117 0.87 -0.73 1.82
N LEU A 118 1.45 -1.55 2.70
CA LEU A 118 0.72 -2.17 3.83
C LEU A 118 0.17 -1.11 4.79
N LEU A 119 0.95 -0.07 5.09
CA LEU A 119 0.48 1.06 5.89
C LEU A 119 -0.60 1.86 5.18
N MET A 120 -0.45 2.07 3.87
CA MET A 120 -1.48 2.73 3.06
C MET A 120 -2.81 1.96 3.17
N ASP A 121 -2.81 0.65 2.99
CA ASP A 121 -4.02 -0.19 3.15
C ASP A 121 -4.68 0.01 4.51
N LEU A 122 -3.92 -0.03 5.61
CA LEU A 122 -4.45 0.14 6.97
C LEU A 122 -4.95 1.55 7.24
N LEU A 123 -4.18 2.57 6.88
CA LEU A 123 -4.49 3.95 7.21
C LEU A 123 -5.63 4.51 6.35
N LEU A 124 -5.73 4.08 5.08
CA LEU A 124 -6.91 4.35 4.25
C LEU A 124 -8.14 3.63 4.80
N THR A 125 -8.00 2.38 5.28
CA THR A 125 -9.10 1.67 5.96
C THR A 125 -9.56 2.41 7.21
N ALA A 126 -8.65 3.02 7.95
CA ALA A 126 -8.98 3.84 9.12
C ALA A 126 -9.51 5.24 8.77
N GLY A 127 -9.52 5.65 7.49
CA GLY A 127 -9.89 7.01 7.08
C GLY A 127 -8.97 8.08 7.69
N MET A 128 -7.68 7.79 7.79
CA MET A 128 -6.70 8.73 8.33
C MET A 128 -6.48 9.92 7.38
N PRO A 129 -6.22 11.13 7.91
CA PRO A 129 -5.89 12.28 7.07
C PRO A 129 -4.64 12.03 6.22
N TRP A 130 -4.68 12.39 4.94
CA TRP A 130 -3.55 12.17 4.01
C TRP A 130 -2.19 12.72 4.51
N PRO A 131 -2.08 13.88 5.21
CA PRO A 131 -0.80 14.33 5.71
C PRO A 131 -0.23 13.39 6.77
N THR A 132 -1.10 12.81 7.60
CA THR A 132 -0.70 11.81 8.59
C THR A 132 -0.26 10.52 7.92
N ILE A 133 -0.95 10.09 6.86
CA ILE A 133 -0.54 8.92 6.08
C ILE A 133 0.88 9.11 5.53
N LEU A 134 1.15 10.24 4.86
CA LEU A 134 2.48 10.52 4.31
C LEU A 134 3.56 10.59 5.40
N TRP A 135 3.24 11.19 6.54
CA TRP A 135 4.18 11.24 7.66
C TRP A 135 4.50 9.85 8.21
N VAL A 136 3.49 9.00 8.39
CA VAL A 136 3.69 7.62 8.87
C VAL A 136 4.50 6.81 7.85
N ILE A 137 4.25 6.97 6.55
CA ILE A 137 5.07 6.38 5.49
C ILE A 137 6.51 6.87 5.56
N LEU A 138 6.75 8.17 5.74
CA LEU A 138 8.13 8.68 5.88
C LEU A 138 8.85 8.06 7.08
N VAL A 139 8.16 7.88 8.22
CA VAL A 139 8.73 7.21 9.39
C VAL A 139 9.00 5.73 9.11
N ASP A 140 8.16 5.07 8.33
CA ASP A 140 8.38 3.70 7.85
C ASP A 140 9.63 3.61 6.97
N GLU A 141 9.86 4.56 6.06
CA GLU A 141 11.09 4.60 5.27
C GLU A 141 12.34 4.77 6.13
N ILE A 142 12.27 5.60 7.17
CA ILE A 142 13.36 5.74 8.15
C ILE A 142 13.64 4.38 8.81
N MET A 143 12.60 3.64 9.18
CA MET A 143 12.74 2.30 9.75
C MET A 143 13.45 1.33 8.80
N ILE A 144 13.00 1.25 7.54
CA ILE A 144 13.57 0.30 6.56
C ILE A 144 15.00 0.68 6.17
N ILE A 145 15.26 1.96 5.88
CA ILE A 145 16.59 2.42 5.47
C ILE A 145 17.60 2.22 6.61
N THR A 146 17.23 2.54 7.86
CA THR A 146 18.14 2.30 9.00
C THR A 146 18.39 0.82 9.21
N GLY A 147 17.38 -0.04 9.09
CA GLY A 147 17.55 -1.50 9.12
C GLY A 147 18.52 -2.02 8.06
N LEU A 148 18.38 -1.54 6.81
CA LEU A 148 19.28 -1.90 5.71
C LEU A 148 20.72 -1.46 5.99
N VAL A 149 20.92 -0.18 6.31
CA VAL A 149 22.26 0.36 6.58
C VAL A 149 22.88 -0.39 7.76
N GLY A 150 22.13 -0.65 8.82
CA GLY A 150 22.59 -1.44 9.96
C GLY A 150 23.05 -2.85 9.56
N ALA A 151 22.32 -3.52 8.66
CA ALA A 151 22.68 -4.87 8.19
C ALA A 151 24.00 -4.89 7.40
N LEU A 152 24.34 -3.77 6.75
CA LEU A 152 25.56 -3.61 5.96
C LEU A 152 26.75 -3.06 6.77
N VAL A 153 26.51 -2.55 7.98
CA VAL A 153 27.57 -2.05 8.87
C VAL A 153 28.25 -3.22 9.58
N ARG A 154 29.59 -3.25 9.51
CA ARG A 154 30.44 -4.29 10.12
C ARG A 154 30.73 -4.04 11.60
N SER A 155 30.81 -2.76 11.99
CA SER A 155 31.12 -2.35 13.36
C SER A 155 29.89 -2.38 14.27
N SER A 156 30.10 -2.22 15.57
CA SER A 156 29.04 -2.11 16.57
C SER A 156 28.11 -0.90 16.35
N TYR A 157 28.46 0.04 15.47
CA TYR A 157 27.58 1.15 15.08
C TYR A 157 26.26 0.67 14.44
N LYS A 158 26.18 -0.58 13.96
CA LYS A 158 24.93 -1.17 13.48
C LYS A 158 23.80 -1.10 14.50
N TRP A 159 24.13 -1.18 15.80
CA TRP A 159 23.14 -1.13 16.88
C TRP A 159 22.53 0.26 17.07
N GLY A 160 23.23 1.32 16.66
CA GLY A 160 22.66 2.68 16.59
C GLY A 160 21.55 2.76 15.53
N TYR A 161 21.79 2.21 14.34
CA TYR A 161 20.77 2.11 13.30
C TYR A 161 19.59 1.24 13.73
N PHE A 162 19.86 0.11 14.38
CA PHE A 162 18.82 -0.74 14.96
C PHE A 162 17.94 0.01 15.96
N ALA A 163 18.54 0.83 16.83
CA ALA A 163 17.79 1.64 17.80
C ALA A 163 16.92 2.70 17.11
N PHE A 164 17.42 3.39 16.08
CA PHE A 164 16.62 4.33 15.30
C PHE A 164 15.44 3.64 14.61
N GLY A 165 15.67 2.47 14.00
CA GLY A 165 14.61 1.66 13.40
C GLY A 165 13.56 1.22 14.42
N CYS A 166 13.97 0.77 15.60
CA CYS A 166 13.03 0.40 16.68
C CYS A 166 12.22 1.60 17.20
N ALA A 167 12.83 2.80 17.28
CA ALA A 167 12.11 4.01 17.67
C ALA A 167 11.05 4.40 16.61
N ALA A 168 11.39 4.30 15.33
CA ALA A 168 10.45 4.50 14.23
C ALA A 168 9.31 3.47 14.27
N LEU A 169 9.63 2.19 14.48
CA LEU A 169 8.63 1.13 14.66
C LEU A 169 7.68 1.43 15.84
N PHE A 170 8.20 1.87 16.98
CA PHE A 170 7.37 2.23 18.14
C PHE A 170 6.36 3.33 17.80
N TYR A 171 6.79 4.35 17.05
CA TYR A 171 5.89 5.40 16.57
C TYR A 171 4.79 4.84 15.64
N ILE A 172 5.15 3.96 14.70
CA ILE A 172 4.18 3.33 13.79
C ILE A 172 3.19 2.47 14.58
N LEU A 173 3.65 1.69 15.56
CA LEU A 173 2.79 0.88 16.44
C LEU A 173 1.83 1.76 17.24
N TYR A 174 2.29 2.90 17.76
CA TYR A 174 1.41 3.87 18.42
C TYR A 174 0.32 4.38 17.45
N GLN A 175 0.68 4.69 16.21
CA GLN A 175 -0.29 5.13 15.20
C GLN A 175 -1.32 4.04 14.89
N LEU A 176 -0.90 2.78 14.70
CA LEU A 176 -1.81 1.67 14.38
C LEU A 176 -2.72 1.29 15.57
N VAL A 177 -2.15 1.13 16.76
CA VAL A 177 -2.87 0.60 17.93
C VAL A 177 -3.76 1.65 18.59
N TRP A 178 -3.37 2.93 18.53
CA TRP A 178 -4.09 4.00 19.20
C TRP A 178 -4.80 4.94 18.22
N SER A 179 -4.04 5.69 17.41
CA SER A 179 -4.56 6.79 16.60
C SER A 179 -5.54 6.30 15.52
N ALA A 180 -5.07 5.47 14.60
CA ALA A 180 -5.86 4.93 13.50
C ALA A 180 -7.03 4.07 14.00
N ARG A 181 -6.85 3.34 15.12
CA ARG A 181 -7.94 2.59 15.76
C ARG A 181 -9.11 3.48 16.18
N ARG A 182 -8.83 4.69 16.70
CA ARG A 182 -9.88 5.65 17.08
C ARG A 182 -10.60 6.23 15.86
N HIS A 183 -9.87 6.49 14.78
CA HIS A 183 -10.47 6.92 13.52
C HIS A 183 -11.37 5.84 12.90
N ALA A 184 -10.89 4.59 12.82
CA ALA A 184 -11.70 3.48 12.30
C ALA A 184 -12.99 3.25 13.10
N ALA A 185 -12.96 3.49 14.43
CA ALA A 185 -14.10 3.30 15.31
C ALA A 185 -15.29 4.23 15.02
N VAL A 186 -15.07 5.39 14.39
CA VAL A 186 -16.14 6.33 14.04
C VAL A 186 -16.74 6.10 12.65
N LEU A 187 -16.13 5.24 11.82
CA LEU A 187 -16.56 4.97 10.44
C LEU A 187 -17.57 3.81 10.30
N GLY A 188 -17.82 3.08 11.40
CA GLY A 188 -18.75 1.96 11.45
C GLY A 188 -18.16 0.73 12.15
N SER A 189 -19.03 -0.16 12.62
CA SER A 189 -18.62 -1.40 13.30
C SER A 189 -17.88 -2.36 12.36
N ASP A 190 -18.27 -2.41 11.09
CA ASP A 190 -17.65 -3.18 10.02
C ASP A 190 -16.22 -2.71 9.74
N VAL A 191 -16.02 -1.41 9.48
CA VAL A 191 -14.69 -0.82 9.25
C VAL A 191 -13.78 -1.02 10.46
N LYS A 192 -14.31 -0.76 11.67
CA LYS A 192 -13.59 -0.99 12.93
C LYS A 192 -13.13 -2.44 13.06
N GLN A 193 -13.97 -3.41 12.71
CA GLN A 193 -13.62 -4.83 12.80
C GLN A 193 -12.52 -5.21 11.81
N VAL A 194 -12.62 -4.76 10.56
CA VAL A 194 -11.59 -5.01 9.54
C VAL A 194 -10.25 -4.40 9.95
N PHE A 195 -10.26 -3.13 10.38
CA PHE A 195 -9.07 -2.46 10.88
C PHE A 195 -8.47 -3.16 12.10
N PHE A 196 -9.31 -3.59 13.05
CA PHE A 196 -8.82 -4.28 14.24
C PHE A 196 -8.14 -5.61 13.88
N MET A 197 -8.75 -6.43 13.02
CA MET A 197 -8.16 -7.71 12.59
C MET A 197 -6.83 -7.50 11.87
N CYS A 198 -6.81 -6.63 10.86
CA CYS A 198 -5.62 -6.39 10.04
C CYS A 198 -4.53 -5.65 10.83
N GLY A 199 -4.91 -4.61 11.56
CA GLY A 199 -4.01 -3.80 12.37
C GLY A 199 -3.36 -4.57 13.52
N THR A 200 -4.09 -5.46 14.19
CA THR A 200 -3.52 -6.32 15.24
C THR A 200 -2.57 -7.36 14.64
N LEU A 201 -2.91 -7.97 13.50
CA LEU A 201 -2.01 -8.88 12.79
C LEU A 201 -0.69 -8.18 12.44
N THR A 202 -0.77 -7.01 11.80
CA THR A 202 0.41 -6.21 11.41
C THR A 202 1.23 -5.81 12.64
N ALA A 203 0.60 -5.24 13.67
CA ALA A 203 1.30 -4.79 14.88
C ALA A 203 2.04 -5.94 15.57
N PHE A 204 1.42 -7.12 15.66
CA PHE A 204 2.07 -8.30 16.23
C PHE A 204 3.26 -8.76 15.37
N LEU A 205 3.04 -9.01 14.07
CA LEU A 205 4.09 -9.50 13.18
C LEU A 205 5.28 -8.55 13.11
N TRP A 206 5.03 -7.24 13.00
CA TRP A 206 6.08 -6.23 12.85
C TRP A 206 7.02 -6.15 14.06
N THR A 207 6.56 -6.50 15.27
CA THR A 207 7.45 -6.61 16.45
C THR A 207 8.41 -7.79 16.38
N LEU A 208 8.13 -8.80 15.56
CA LEU A 208 9.01 -9.97 15.38
C LEU A 208 10.15 -9.71 14.38
N TYR A 209 9.99 -8.77 13.44
CA TYR A 209 11.04 -8.41 12.49
C TYR A 209 12.32 -7.87 13.15
N PRO A 210 12.31 -6.91 14.11
CA PRO A 210 13.53 -6.49 14.79
C PRO A 210 14.14 -7.61 15.66
N VAL A 211 13.34 -8.56 16.15
CA VAL A 211 13.85 -9.75 16.84
C VAL A 211 14.60 -10.65 15.86
N ALA A 212 14.00 -10.91 14.68
CA ALA A 212 14.67 -11.64 13.61
C ALA A 212 15.98 -10.95 13.20
N TRP A 213 15.95 -9.63 13.01
CA TRP A 213 17.13 -8.83 12.65
C TRP A 213 18.25 -8.95 13.67
N GLY A 214 17.92 -8.80 14.96
CA GLY A 214 18.89 -8.90 16.05
C GLY A 214 19.53 -10.27 16.16
N LEU A 215 18.78 -11.33 15.83
CA LEU A 215 19.28 -12.71 15.86
C LEU A 215 20.00 -13.13 14.57
N CYS A 216 19.68 -12.52 13.43
CA CYS A 216 20.24 -12.84 12.12
C CYS A 216 21.38 -11.87 11.77
N GLU A 217 21.08 -10.75 11.11
CA GLU A 217 22.08 -9.80 10.60
C GLU A 217 22.90 -9.10 11.70
N GLY A 218 22.27 -8.81 12.83
CA GLY A 218 22.91 -8.15 13.97
C GLY A 218 23.84 -9.10 14.74
N GLY A 219 23.25 -10.18 15.27
CA GLY A 219 23.90 -11.07 16.22
C GLY A 219 24.58 -12.30 15.62
N ASN A 220 24.33 -12.62 14.35
CA ASN A 220 24.82 -13.85 13.69
C ASN A 220 24.54 -15.11 14.54
N VAL A 221 23.34 -15.24 15.09
CA VAL A 221 22.91 -16.37 15.93
C VAL A 221 22.15 -17.41 15.11
N ILE A 222 21.28 -16.95 14.21
CA ILE A 222 20.46 -17.81 13.35
C ILE A 222 21.16 -18.01 12.00
N ALA A 223 21.16 -19.24 11.47
CA ALA A 223 21.75 -19.56 10.16
C ALA A 223 20.93 -18.99 9.00
N PRO A 224 21.52 -18.70 7.83
CA PRO A 224 20.79 -18.08 6.72
C PRO A 224 19.56 -18.86 6.22
N ASP A 225 19.59 -20.20 6.22
CA ASP A 225 18.40 -21.01 5.91
C ASP A 225 17.27 -20.81 6.94
N SER A 226 17.62 -20.73 8.23
CA SER A 226 16.65 -20.45 9.29
C SER A 226 16.16 -19.00 9.26
N GLU A 227 17.01 -18.06 8.87
CA GLU A 227 16.64 -16.67 8.61
C GLU A 227 15.63 -16.57 7.46
N ALA A 228 15.86 -17.32 6.37
CA ALA A 228 14.94 -17.42 5.24
C ALA A 228 13.55 -17.89 5.69
N VAL A 229 13.50 -18.93 6.53
CA VAL A 229 12.24 -19.43 7.11
C VAL A 229 11.59 -18.39 8.02
N PHE A 230 12.36 -17.75 8.89
CA PHE A 230 11.82 -16.79 9.86
C PHE A 230 11.18 -15.60 9.13
N TYR A 231 11.92 -14.89 8.29
CA TYR A 231 11.36 -13.77 7.53
C TYR A 231 10.29 -14.21 6.53
N GLY A 232 10.46 -15.37 5.88
CA GLY A 232 9.47 -15.86 4.92
C GLY A 232 8.11 -16.21 5.51
N VAL A 233 8.08 -16.79 6.73
CA VAL A 233 6.82 -17.02 7.44
C VAL A 233 6.18 -15.68 7.84
N LEU A 234 6.97 -14.73 8.34
CA LEU A 234 6.47 -13.41 8.70
C LEU A 234 5.87 -12.71 7.47
N ASP A 235 6.59 -12.70 6.34
CA ASP A 235 6.14 -12.08 5.10
C ASP A 235 4.92 -12.77 4.50
N PHE A 236 4.85 -14.11 4.53
CA PHE A 236 3.68 -14.84 4.07
C PHE A 236 2.41 -14.44 4.86
N CYS A 237 2.56 -14.23 6.17
CA CYS A 237 1.46 -13.78 7.02
C CYS A 237 1.15 -12.28 6.81
N ALA A 238 2.18 -11.44 6.70
CA ALA A 238 2.06 -9.99 6.60
C ALA A 238 1.62 -9.51 5.21
N LYS A 239 1.73 -10.35 4.16
CA LYS A 239 1.44 -9.97 2.77
C LYS A 239 0.24 -10.76 2.20
N PRO A 240 0.34 -12.05 1.82
CA PRO A 240 -0.82 -12.83 1.33
C PRO A 240 -1.97 -12.96 2.33
N VAL A 241 -1.68 -13.38 3.58
CA VAL A 241 -2.75 -13.60 4.57
C VAL A 241 -3.39 -12.28 4.96
N PHE A 242 -2.58 -11.25 5.23
CA PHE A 242 -3.05 -9.88 5.43
C PHE A 242 -3.94 -9.40 4.26
N GLY A 243 -3.47 -9.51 3.02
CA GLY A 243 -4.20 -9.05 1.84
C GLY A 243 -5.54 -9.78 1.67
N ALA A 244 -5.56 -11.10 1.89
CA ALA A 244 -6.79 -11.87 1.86
C ALA A 244 -7.79 -11.43 2.94
N LEU A 245 -7.32 -11.21 4.17
CA LEU A 245 -8.15 -10.70 5.28
C LEU A 245 -8.70 -9.30 4.98
N LEU A 246 -7.86 -8.41 4.45
CA LEU A 246 -8.22 -7.05 4.11
C LEU A 246 -9.29 -7.02 3.00
N LEU A 247 -9.05 -7.69 1.88
CA LEU A 247 -9.98 -7.72 0.75
C LEU A 247 -11.30 -8.40 1.10
N PHE A 248 -11.26 -9.47 1.89
CA PHE A 248 -12.48 -10.11 2.40
C PHE A 248 -13.25 -9.17 3.33
N GLY A 249 -12.56 -8.44 4.21
CA GLY A 249 -13.16 -7.45 5.09
C GLY A 249 -13.83 -6.31 4.34
N HIS A 250 -13.19 -5.80 3.29
CA HIS A 250 -13.70 -4.71 2.46
C HIS A 250 -14.76 -5.11 1.45
N ARG A 251 -15.13 -6.38 1.33
CA ARG A 251 -16.06 -6.85 0.27
C ARG A 251 -17.41 -6.12 0.24
N ASN A 252 -17.86 -5.63 1.40
CA ASN A 252 -19.13 -4.93 1.63
C ASN A 252 -18.94 -3.47 2.11
N ILE A 253 -17.71 -2.96 2.12
CA ILE A 253 -17.42 -1.58 2.53
C ILE A 253 -17.26 -0.74 1.27
N ASP A 254 -18.06 0.31 1.15
CA ASP A 254 -17.92 1.29 0.08
C ASP A 254 -16.70 2.20 0.36
N PRO A 255 -15.69 2.26 -0.52
CA PRO A 255 -14.54 3.16 -0.37
C PRO A 255 -14.92 4.64 -0.14
N ALA A 256 -16.08 5.10 -0.62
CA ALA A 256 -16.56 6.45 -0.38
C ALA A 256 -16.80 6.73 1.11
N ARG A 257 -17.18 5.72 1.92
CA ARG A 257 -17.32 5.84 3.39
C ARG A 257 -16.00 6.11 4.09
N LEU A 258 -14.89 5.75 3.45
CA LEU A 258 -13.53 5.96 3.95
C LEU A 258 -12.97 7.33 3.52
N GLY A 259 -13.77 8.15 2.84
CA GLY A 259 -13.34 9.43 2.28
C GLY A 259 -12.62 9.31 0.94
N LEU A 260 -12.61 8.13 0.32
CA LEU A 260 -11.96 7.89 -0.98
C LEU A 260 -12.94 8.18 -2.12
N LYS A 261 -12.97 9.43 -2.59
CA LYS A 261 -13.67 9.80 -3.82
C LYS A 261 -12.70 9.74 -5.00
N ILE A 262 -12.69 8.61 -5.69
CA ILE A 262 -11.89 8.41 -6.91
C ILE A 262 -12.78 8.74 -8.11
N ALA A 263 -12.44 9.80 -8.84
CA ALA A 263 -13.12 10.15 -10.08
C ALA A 263 -12.65 9.21 -11.21
N ASP A 264 -13.59 8.67 -11.98
CA ASP A 264 -13.32 7.94 -13.22
C ASP A 264 -13.76 8.81 -14.41
N TYR A 265 -13.01 8.77 -15.51
CA TYR A 265 -13.26 9.60 -16.70
C TYR A 265 -14.64 9.29 -17.33
N ASP A 266 -15.02 8.02 -17.31
CA ASP A 266 -16.30 7.54 -17.86
C ASP A 266 -17.50 7.97 -16.99
N ASP A 267 -17.26 8.36 -15.73
CA ASP A 267 -18.27 8.80 -14.76
C ASP A 267 -18.44 10.34 -14.73
N ASP A 268 -17.66 11.11 -15.50
CA ASP A 268 -17.74 12.57 -15.56
C ASP A 268 -18.92 13.02 -16.46
N PRO A 269 -19.95 13.70 -15.91
CA PRO A 269 -21.08 14.21 -16.68
C PRO A 269 -20.66 15.17 -17.81
N SER A 270 -19.51 15.85 -17.67
CA SER A 270 -18.99 16.78 -18.68
C SER A 270 -18.44 16.09 -19.94
N VAL A 271 -18.07 14.81 -19.83
CA VAL A 271 -17.61 13.97 -20.94
C VAL A 271 -18.80 13.29 -21.63
N ASN A 272 -19.74 12.74 -20.85
CA ASN A 272 -20.95 12.11 -21.39
C ASN A 272 -21.87 13.11 -22.11
N GLY A 273 -21.92 14.37 -21.67
CA GLY A 273 -22.67 15.44 -22.34
C GLY A 273 -22.13 15.85 -23.73
N ARG A 274 -20.91 15.44 -24.10
CA ARG A 274 -20.36 15.66 -25.45
C ARG A 274 -20.71 14.54 -26.43
N HIS A 275 -20.90 13.32 -25.96
CA HIS A 275 -21.24 12.18 -26.84
C HIS A 275 -22.73 12.10 -27.18
N GLU A 276 -23.61 12.65 -26.34
CA GLU A 276 -25.06 12.62 -26.58
C GLU A 276 -25.53 13.62 -27.65
N LYS A 277 -24.72 14.63 -27.99
CA LYS A 277 -25.04 15.65 -29.02
C LYS A 277 -24.66 15.25 -30.46
N ALA A 278 -24.18 14.03 -30.69
CA ALA A 278 -23.74 13.57 -32.01
C ALA A 278 -24.66 12.51 -32.66
N ALA A 279 -25.93 12.40 -32.24
CA ALA A 279 -26.92 11.66 -32.99
C ALA A 279 -27.53 12.55 -34.09
N PRO A 280 -27.35 12.27 -35.39
CA PRO A 280 -28.02 13.03 -36.44
C PRO A 280 -29.52 12.73 -36.40
N SER A 281 -30.31 13.75 -36.08
CA SER A 281 -31.75 13.79 -36.30
C SER A 281 -32.02 13.66 -37.81
N ASN A 282 -32.39 12.47 -38.27
CA ASN A 282 -32.96 12.25 -39.60
C ASN A 282 -34.38 12.83 -39.65
N GLY A 283 -34.49 14.14 -39.87
CA GLY A 283 -35.74 14.79 -40.25
C GLY A 283 -35.97 14.62 -41.76
N HIS A 284 -36.83 13.68 -42.14
CA HIS A 284 -37.38 13.62 -43.49
C HIS A 284 -38.54 14.63 -43.62
N SER A 285 -38.36 15.62 -44.48
CA SER A 285 -39.40 16.52 -44.96
C SER A 285 -40.08 15.90 -46.19
N GLY A 286 -41.40 15.77 -46.17
CA GLY A 286 -42.21 15.39 -47.33
C GLY A 286 -43.70 15.42 -46.99
N GLY A 287 -44.39 16.51 -47.33
CA GLY A 287 -45.78 16.76 -46.97
C GLY A 287 -46.82 16.10 -47.89
N VAL A 288 -48.04 15.90 -47.37
CA VAL A 288 -49.32 15.82 -48.10
C VAL A 288 -50.46 16.29 -47.19
N LEU A 289 -51.48 16.88 -47.82
CA LEU A 289 -52.66 17.63 -47.36
C LEU A 289 -53.75 16.86 -46.59
N GLY A 290 -54.60 17.63 -45.89
CA GLY A 290 -55.98 17.31 -45.47
C GLY A 290 -56.13 17.34 -43.94
N GLY A 291 -57.08 18.01 -43.28
CA GLY A 291 -58.32 18.70 -43.62
C GLY A 291 -59.25 18.56 -42.39
N ASN A 292 -59.95 19.64 -41.99
CA ASN A 292 -61.03 19.69 -40.97
C ASN A 292 -60.62 19.44 -39.50
N THR A 293 -61.17 20.02 -38.42
CA THR A 293 -62.32 20.91 -38.17
C THR A 293 -62.26 21.42 -36.71
N ASN A 294 -62.82 22.62 -36.50
CA ASN A 294 -63.64 23.04 -35.35
C ASN A 294 -63.04 23.47 -33.97
N THR A 295 -63.26 24.78 -33.72
CA THR A 295 -63.96 25.43 -32.59
C THR A 295 -63.34 25.51 -31.19
N ALA A 296 -63.10 26.75 -30.74
CA ALA A 296 -63.77 27.43 -29.58
C ALA A 296 -62.83 28.50 -28.99
N THR A 297 -62.99 29.79 -29.34
CA THR A 297 -63.58 30.87 -28.49
C THR A 297 -62.97 31.05 -27.09
N GLY A 298 -62.35 32.21 -26.84
CA GLY A 298 -61.96 32.67 -25.50
C GLY A 298 -61.22 34.01 -25.50
N THR A 299 -61.98 35.08 -25.36
CA THR A 299 -61.70 36.53 -25.30
C THR A 299 -60.46 37.07 -24.58
N ALA A 300 -60.03 38.24 -25.07
CA ALA A 300 -58.96 39.13 -24.62
C ALA A 300 -59.17 39.82 -23.26
N ALA A 301 -58.06 40.23 -22.62
CA ALA A 301 -57.93 41.54 -21.97
C ALA A 301 -56.45 41.89 -21.69
N VAL A 302 -56.12 43.13 -22.00
CA VAL A 302 -54.83 43.84 -21.85
C VAL A 302 -54.87 44.63 -20.53
N SER A 303 -53.75 44.73 -19.79
CA SER A 303 -53.41 45.94 -19.03
C SER A 303 -51.96 45.93 -18.54
N ASN A 304 -51.39 47.13 -18.51
CA ASN A 304 -49.99 47.56 -18.44
C ASN A 304 -49.63 48.08 -17.03
N GLY A 305 -48.33 48.28 -16.75
CA GLY A 305 -47.80 49.14 -15.67
C GLY A 305 -46.45 48.64 -15.11
N GLN A 306 -45.28 49.09 -15.61
CA GLN A 306 -44.45 50.24 -15.16
C GLN A 306 -43.97 50.17 -13.70
N HIS A 307 -42.81 50.69 -13.26
CA HIS A 307 -41.41 50.90 -13.69
C HIS A 307 -40.71 51.57 -12.46
N ASN A 308 -39.37 51.68 -12.49
CA ASN A 308 -38.46 52.38 -11.54
C ASN A 308 -38.10 51.62 -10.25
N GLY A 309 -36.83 51.40 -9.85
CA GLY A 309 -35.54 51.94 -10.27
C GLY A 309 -35.15 53.20 -9.49
N ALA A 310 -34.28 53.10 -8.48
CA ALA A 310 -33.30 54.12 -8.09
C ALA A 310 -32.36 53.66 -6.96
N THR A 311 -31.08 53.93 -7.19
CA THR A 311 -29.86 53.81 -6.37
C THR A 311 -29.71 54.93 -5.33
N GLY A 312 -28.88 54.71 -4.29
CA GLY A 312 -28.33 55.79 -3.45
C GLY A 312 -27.36 55.28 -2.38
N ALA A 313 -26.13 55.82 -2.38
CA ALA A 313 -24.98 55.45 -1.55
C ALA A 313 -24.62 56.53 -0.49
N HIS A 314 -23.63 56.20 0.36
CA HIS A 314 -22.88 57.00 1.35
C HIS A 314 -23.53 57.18 2.73
N THR A 315 -22.84 56.99 3.87
CA THR A 315 -21.64 57.75 4.30
C THR A 315 -20.87 57.01 5.43
N GLU A 316 -19.54 57.21 5.46
CA GLU A 316 -18.59 56.81 6.50
C GLU A 316 -18.81 57.53 7.85
N THR A 317 -18.40 56.89 8.95
CA THR A 317 -17.68 57.55 10.07
C THR A 317 -16.88 56.49 10.82
N GLY A 318 -15.59 56.75 11.02
CA GLY A 318 -14.69 55.90 11.79
C GLY A 318 -14.58 56.34 13.25
N THR A 319 -14.13 55.42 14.10
CA THR A 319 -13.44 55.76 15.36
C THR A 319 -12.52 54.64 15.81
N THR A 320 -11.27 55.02 16.02
CA THR A 320 -10.13 54.32 16.61
C THR A 320 -10.32 54.10 18.12
N THR A 321 -9.85 52.96 18.66
CA THR A 321 -9.00 52.92 19.88
C THR A 321 -8.38 51.54 20.09
N ALA A 322 -7.12 51.57 20.49
CA ALA A 322 -6.26 50.44 20.85
C ALA A 322 -6.44 50.03 22.32
N VAL A 323 -6.24 48.74 22.62
CA VAL A 323 -5.22 48.17 23.54
C VAL A 323 -4.85 46.79 23.00
#